data_AF-A0A9E3UV43-F1
#
_entry.id   AF-A0A9E3UV43-F1
#
_cell.length_a   1.000
_cell.length_b   1.000
_cell.length_c   1.000
_cell.angle_alpha   90.00
_cell.angle_beta   90.00
_cell.angle_gamma   90.00
#
_symmetry.space_group_name_H-M   'P 1'
#
loop_
_entity.id
_entity.type
_entity.pdbx_description
1 polymer ?
#
loop_
_entity_poly.entity_id
_entity_poly.type
_entity_poly.pdbx_seq_one_letter_code
_entity_poly.pdbx_strand_id
1 'polypeptide(L)'
;MKDFWLTLLTLVALLHGAWAQPADLIRYGQTIQGGIGTLGESDRYYFSAEAGDRLLIPILAVGGNLEPLVVLYSPAGPPGPGARLAQAASPGLGWDSKLIASVSGEYTIEVRDMSNRTGPYALSLFCLNKANTADEGRTQIVPGRSIRVDIAPGDYDMLEFEGAIGETFVAVALKLNQREPAPVYSIYRPEGDLLLAEPFETGNRWFGWGYNRESGGAIRIGKTGTHRIVYGMRSVAAQHSAGFTLLKHPWPNVADPDGGELLPGGVKSGELVGGDVDSFFFYGAAGDVVDLRMPTAGSSARYPAMWILDPHGRSVANPTGSVQASVENLRLSATGYYLVICYSWLAYSANYAVAFSGSMSAPPMNLHFTHLGDTHQVFWLDRDGWQLQRSDSDGSGPWHAEPRQTLSMGGFRTLNLPTSMGARFYRLTHP
;
A
#
# COMPACT_ATOMS: atom_id res chain seq x y z
N MET A 1 -35.98 -63.96 10.27
CA MET A 1 -35.52 -62.76 11.00
C MET A 1 -34.39 -62.16 10.19
N LYS A 2 -34.78 -61.39 9.18
CA LYS A 2 -33.94 -60.72 8.19
C LYS A 2 -34.50 -59.30 8.07
N ASP A 3 -33.60 -58.35 7.82
CA ASP A 3 -33.83 -57.03 7.24
C ASP A 3 -34.39 -55.94 8.18
N PHE A 4 -33.48 -55.28 8.90
CA PHE A 4 -33.68 -53.96 9.52
C PHE A 4 -32.39 -53.11 9.43
N TRP A 5 -31.83 -53.00 8.22
CA TRP A 5 -30.70 -52.10 7.91
C TRP A 5 -30.80 -51.60 6.47
N LEU A 6 -31.76 -50.72 6.16
CA LEU A 6 -31.72 -49.76 5.05
C LEU A 6 -32.99 -48.89 5.09
N THR A 7 -32.91 -47.67 5.63
CA THR A 7 -33.76 -46.47 5.34
C THR A 7 -33.58 -45.39 6.43
N LEU A 8 -32.34 -45.00 6.70
CA LEU A 8 -32.07 -43.77 7.49
C LEU A 8 -30.83 -43.03 6.96
N LEU A 9 -30.64 -42.96 5.64
CA LEU A 9 -29.49 -42.26 5.06
C LEU A 9 -29.75 -41.56 3.72
N THR A 10 -31.00 -41.29 3.37
CA THR A 10 -31.37 -40.48 2.19
C THR A 10 -32.54 -39.54 2.46
N LEU A 11 -32.58 -38.89 3.64
CA LEU A 11 -33.51 -37.78 3.92
C LEU A 11 -32.95 -36.72 4.88
N VAL A 12 -31.65 -36.40 4.80
CA VAL A 12 -31.03 -35.25 5.50
C VAL A 12 -30.20 -34.37 4.54
N ALA A 13 -30.33 -34.56 3.23
CA ALA A 13 -29.57 -33.81 2.22
C ALA A 13 -30.40 -32.75 1.45
N LEU A 14 -31.51 -32.25 2.01
CA LEU A 14 -32.35 -31.24 1.33
C LEU A 14 -32.88 -30.12 2.25
N LEU A 15 -32.20 -29.83 3.37
CA LEU A 15 -32.47 -28.65 4.20
C LEU A 15 -31.16 -28.03 4.71
N HIS A 16 -30.23 -27.74 3.81
CA HIS A 16 -29.34 -26.60 4.00
C HIS A 16 -29.82 -25.54 3.01
N GLY A 17 -30.91 -24.86 3.38
CA GLY A 17 -31.21 -23.59 2.76
C GLY A 17 -29.95 -22.75 2.87
N ALA A 18 -29.36 -22.41 1.73
CA ALA A 18 -28.41 -21.32 1.66
C ALA A 18 -29.11 -20.14 2.33
N TRP A 19 -28.60 -19.69 3.48
CA TRP A 19 -29.07 -18.45 4.08
C TRP A 19 -28.74 -17.37 3.06
N ALA A 20 -29.73 -17.00 2.24
CA ALA A 20 -29.65 -15.80 1.43
C ALA A 20 -29.32 -14.67 2.41
N GLN A 21 -28.21 -13.98 2.17
CA GLN A 21 -27.91 -12.79 2.95
C GLN A 21 -29.10 -11.84 2.79
N PRO A 22 -29.53 -11.12 3.86
CA PRO A 22 -30.49 -10.04 3.69
C PRO A 22 -29.97 -9.12 2.59
N ALA A 23 -30.84 -8.71 1.64
CA ALA A 23 -30.44 -7.89 0.49
C ALA A 23 -29.75 -6.56 0.89
N ASP A 24 -29.92 -6.16 2.15
CA ASP A 24 -29.47 -4.90 2.72
C ASP A 24 -28.27 -5.07 3.68
N LEU A 25 -27.70 -6.27 3.82
CA LEU A 25 -26.50 -6.47 4.65
C LEU A 25 -25.23 -6.07 3.89
N ILE A 26 -24.40 -5.22 4.50
CA ILE A 26 -23.07 -4.88 4.01
C ILE A 26 -21.99 -5.35 4.99
N ARG A 27 -20.88 -5.88 4.47
CA ARG A 27 -19.75 -6.40 5.27
C ARG A 27 -18.52 -5.51 5.15
N TYR A 28 -17.63 -5.61 6.14
CA TYR A 28 -16.31 -4.99 6.08
C TYR A 28 -15.52 -5.45 4.85
N GLY A 29 -15.20 -4.49 3.98
CA GLY A 29 -14.55 -4.63 2.69
C GLY A 29 -15.49 -4.59 1.48
N GLN A 30 -16.79 -4.70 1.68
CA GLN A 30 -17.72 -4.83 0.56
C GLN A 30 -18.06 -3.48 -0.06
N THR A 31 -18.13 -3.44 -1.39
CA THR A 31 -18.78 -2.37 -2.15
C THR A 31 -20.12 -2.86 -2.71
N ILE A 32 -21.18 -2.04 -2.53
CA ILE A 32 -22.51 -2.28 -3.06
C ILE A 32 -22.86 -1.21 -4.08
N GLN A 33 -23.37 -1.64 -5.24
CA GLN A 33 -23.98 -0.77 -6.24
C GLN A 33 -25.48 -0.64 -5.92
N GLY A 34 -25.94 0.59 -5.70
CA GLY A 34 -27.32 0.93 -5.38
C GLY A 34 -27.82 2.09 -6.23
N GLY A 35 -29.05 2.54 -5.98
CA GLY A 35 -29.57 3.70 -6.69
C GLY A 35 -30.87 4.23 -6.14
N ILE A 36 -30.94 5.56 -6.04
CA ILE A 36 -32.15 6.30 -5.70
C ILE A 36 -33.02 6.39 -6.97
N GLY A 37 -34.04 5.56 -7.07
CA GLY A 37 -34.99 5.43 -8.18
C GLY A 37 -36.18 6.39 -8.11
N THR A 38 -36.59 6.85 -6.93
CA THR A 38 -37.69 7.83 -6.76
C THR A 38 -37.29 9.06 -5.94
N LEU A 39 -37.92 10.21 -6.20
CA LEU A 39 -37.61 11.44 -5.45
C LEU A 39 -38.05 11.27 -3.99
N GLY A 40 -37.13 11.48 -3.07
CA GLY A 40 -37.36 11.49 -1.63
C GLY A 40 -37.22 10.12 -0.99
N GLU A 41 -36.90 9.08 -1.76
CA GLU A 41 -36.54 7.79 -1.17
C GLU A 41 -35.14 7.81 -0.56
N SER A 42 -34.91 6.80 0.27
CA SER A 42 -33.62 6.51 0.87
C SER A 42 -33.44 4.99 0.89
N ASP A 43 -32.25 4.54 0.58
CA ASP A 43 -31.86 3.14 0.77
C ASP A 43 -31.25 2.95 2.15
N ARG A 44 -31.38 1.74 2.70
CA ARG A 44 -30.83 1.40 4.02
C ARG A 44 -30.03 0.11 3.94
N TYR A 45 -28.86 0.14 4.56
CA TYR A 45 -27.98 -0.99 4.71
C TYR A 45 -27.65 -1.22 6.18
N TYR A 46 -27.36 -2.47 6.54
CA TYR A 46 -27.11 -2.90 7.91
C TYR A 46 -25.74 -3.59 8.01
N PHE A 47 -25.05 -3.37 9.12
CA PHE A 47 -23.82 -4.10 9.44
C PHE A 47 -23.66 -4.21 10.95
N SER A 48 -22.95 -5.24 11.42
CA SER A 48 -22.61 -5.38 12.84
C SER A 48 -21.22 -4.83 13.09
N ALA A 49 -21.08 -3.99 14.12
CA ALA A 49 -19.80 -3.48 14.60
C ALA A 49 -19.61 -3.77 16.08
N GLU A 50 -18.36 -3.88 16.51
CA GLU A 50 -17.98 -3.92 17.92
C GLU A 50 -17.59 -2.52 18.39
N ALA A 51 -17.80 -2.24 19.68
CA ALA A 51 -17.30 -1.02 20.29
C ALA A 51 -15.78 -0.90 20.08
N GLY A 52 -15.33 0.23 19.52
CA GLY A 52 -13.94 0.48 19.15
C GLY A 52 -13.62 0.22 17.67
N ASP A 53 -14.53 -0.34 16.87
CA ASP A 53 -14.36 -0.45 15.42
C ASP A 53 -14.22 0.95 14.80
N ARG A 54 -13.21 1.10 13.94
CA ARG A 54 -12.94 2.36 13.24
C ARG A 54 -13.48 2.28 11.83
N LEU A 55 -14.53 3.04 11.55
CA LEU A 55 -15.34 2.89 10.36
C LEU A 55 -14.94 3.90 9.29
N LEU A 56 -14.85 3.44 8.05
CA LEU A 56 -14.75 4.27 6.84
C LEU A 56 -15.87 3.84 5.90
N ILE A 57 -16.74 4.80 5.54
CA ILE A 57 -17.95 4.56 4.74
C ILE A 57 -17.94 5.51 3.56
N PRO A 58 -17.16 5.19 2.50
CA PRO A 58 -17.12 6.04 1.33
C PRO A 58 -18.38 5.87 0.48
N ILE A 59 -18.79 6.97 -0.15
CA ILE A 59 -19.89 6.96 -1.12
C ILE A 59 -19.60 7.83 -2.32
N LEU A 60 -20.01 7.35 -3.48
CA LEU A 60 -19.84 8.05 -4.75
C LEU A 60 -21.05 7.85 -5.66
N ALA A 61 -21.52 8.93 -6.30
CA ALA A 61 -22.53 8.82 -7.36
C ALA A 61 -21.89 8.27 -8.63
N VAL A 62 -22.33 7.11 -9.14
CA VAL A 62 -21.70 6.45 -10.30
C VAL A 62 -22.39 6.78 -11.63
N GLY A 63 -23.25 7.79 -11.62
CA GLY A 63 -23.99 8.29 -12.78
C GLY A 63 -25.06 9.30 -12.38
N GLY A 64 -25.61 10.00 -13.37
CA GLY A 64 -26.64 11.02 -13.14
C GLY A 64 -26.10 12.26 -12.41
N ASN A 65 -26.98 12.97 -11.71
CA ASN A 65 -26.67 14.19 -10.97
C ASN A 65 -26.84 14.06 -9.46
N LEU A 66 -26.85 12.82 -8.94
CA LEU A 66 -26.97 12.50 -7.52
C LEU A 66 -25.81 13.14 -6.72
N GLU A 67 -26.13 13.79 -5.60
CA GLU A 67 -25.18 14.10 -4.52
C GLU A 67 -25.53 13.23 -3.31
N PRO A 68 -24.96 12.02 -3.23
CA PRO A 68 -25.31 11.08 -2.18
C PRO A 68 -24.83 11.59 -0.82
N LEU A 69 -25.74 11.54 0.13
CA LEU A 69 -25.51 11.72 1.56
C LEU A 69 -25.59 10.36 2.24
N VAL A 70 -24.54 10.01 2.98
CA VAL A 70 -24.57 8.89 3.92
C VAL A 70 -24.91 9.42 5.29
N VAL A 71 -25.83 8.74 5.98
CA VAL A 71 -26.15 8.94 7.39
C VAL A 71 -25.93 7.62 8.13
N LEU A 72 -25.13 7.65 9.20
CA LEU A 72 -24.92 6.48 10.06
C LEU A 72 -25.73 6.62 11.34
N TYR A 73 -26.45 5.56 11.69
CA TYR A 73 -27.18 5.42 12.95
C TYR A 73 -26.53 4.36 13.83
N SER A 74 -26.50 4.62 15.14
CA SER A 74 -26.08 3.63 16.13
C SER A 74 -27.05 2.46 16.17
N PRO A 75 -26.69 1.35 16.84
CA PRO A 75 -27.63 0.32 17.22
C PRO A 75 -28.82 0.90 17.96
N ALA A 76 -30.00 0.43 17.57
CA ALA A 76 -31.28 0.91 18.07
C ALA A 76 -31.63 0.30 19.42
N GLY A 77 -32.31 1.09 20.25
CA GLY A 77 -33.38 0.56 21.10
C GLY A 77 -34.73 0.65 20.34
N PRO A 78 -35.75 -0.16 20.66
CA PRO A 78 -37.02 -0.15 19.89
C PRO A 78 -37.88 1.12 20.12
N PRO A 79 -38.65 1.66 19.12
CA PRO A 79 -38.63 1.40 17.67
C PRO A 79 -38.07 2.57 16.84
N GLY A 80 -37.17 2.27 15.88
CA GLY A 80 -36.57 3.23 14.95
C GLY A 80 -35.09 2.92 14.70
N PRO A 81 -34.40 3.57 13.74
CA PRO A 81 -32.94 3.56 13.75
C PRO A 81 -32.44 4.14 15.08
N GLY A 82 -31.28 3.70 15.57
CA GLY A 82 -30.70 4.28 16.78
C GLY A 82 -30.37 5.76 16.62
N ALA A 83 -29.65 6.33 17.58
CA ALA A 83 -29.28 7.74 17.48
C ALA A 83 -28.41 7.98 16.22
N ARG A 84 -28.70 9.05 15.47
CA ARG A 84 -27.85 9.47 14.33
C ARG A 84 -26.45 9.81 14.86
N LEU A 85 -25.45 9.10 14.39
CA LEU A 85 -24.06 9.26 14.80
C LEU A 85 -23.32 10.27 13.93
N ALA A 86 -23.45 10.16 12.62
CA ALA A 86 -22.72 10.99 11.67
C ALA A 86 -23.45 11.09 10.34
N GLN A 87 -23.14 12.14 9.58
CA GLN A 87 -23.58 12.27 8.19
C GLN A 87 -22.55 13.04 7.36
N ALA A 88 -22.37 12.65 6.11
CA ALA A 88 -21.52 13.36 5.16
C ALA A 88 -21.95 13.08 3.72
N ALA A 89 -21.77 14.08 2.86
CA ALA A 89 -21.87 13.88 1.42
C ALA A 89 -20.60 13.20 0.89
N SER A 90 -20.59 12.83 -0.39
CA SER A 90 -19.38 12.33 -1.06
C SER A 90 -18.15 13.22 -0.75
N PRO A 91 -17.02 12.65 -0.29
CA PRO A 91 -16.61 11.25 -0.44
C PRO A 91 -17.11 10.29 0.66
N GLY A 92 -17.98 10.70 1.57
CA GLY A 92 -18.54 9.85 2.64
C GLY A 92 -17.96 10.13 4.03
N LEU A 93 -18.00 9.15 4.93
CA LEU A 93 -17.67 9.28 6.35
C LEU A 93 -16.36 8.58 6.72
N GLY A 94 -15.62 9.10 7.71
CA GLY A 94 -14.55 8.37 8.39
C GLY A 94 -13.14 8.48 7.78
N TRP A 95 -12.96 9.33 6.76
CA TRP A 95 -11.69 9.54 6.06
C TRP A 95 -10.51 9.98 6.93
N ASP A 96 -10.78 10.65 8.05
CA ASP A 96 -9.76 11.05 9.02
C ASP A 96 -9.69 10.12 10.23
N SER A 97 -10.26 8.91 10.15
CA SER A 97 -10.33 7.87 11.19
C SER A 97 -11.10 8.21 12.46
N LYS A 98 -11.85 9.33 12.48
CA LYS A 98 -12.58 9.78 13.68
C LYS A 98 -13.91 9.07 13.92
N LEU A 99 -14.40 8.33 12.92
CA LEU A 99 -15.66 7.61 13.06
C LEU A 99 -15.40 6.28 13.77
N ILE A 100 -15.85 6.19 15.03
CA ILE A 100 -15.65 5.03 15.90
C ILE A 100 -17.02 4.52 16.35
N ALA A 101 -17.25 3.21 16.22
CA ALA A 101 -18.40 2.54 16.81
C ALA A 101 -18.29 2.62 18.35
N SER A 102 -19.17 3.38 19.01
CA SER A 102 -19.12 3.58 20.46
C SER A 102 -19.75 2.44 21.26
N VAL A 103 -20.60 1.64 20.61
CA VAL A 103 -21.29 0.49 21.19
C VAL A 103 -21.27 -0.68 20.21
N SER A 104 -21.24 -1.91 20.72
CA SER A 104 -21.40 -3.09 19.88
C SER A 104 -22.86 -3.29 19.49
N GLY A 105 -23.13 -3.67 18.24
CA GLY A 105 -24.47 -3.97 17.76
C GLY A 105 -24.64 -3.76 16.26
N GLU A 106 -25.88 -3.82 15.80
CA GLU A 106 -26.25 -3.59 14.40
C GLU A 106 -26.42 -2.10 14.11
N TYR A 107 -25.60 -1.55 13.22
CA TYR A 107 -25.66 -0.17 12.76
C TYR A 107 -26.46 -0.10 11.46
N THR A 108 -27.07 1.06 11.20
CA THR A 108 -27.79 1.34 9.95
C THR A 108 -27.09 2.45 9.19
N ILE A 109 -26.81 2.21 7.91
CA ILE A 109 -26.38 3.21 6.93
C ILE A 109 -27.60 3.59 6.10
N GLU A 110 -27.99 4.86 6.11
CA GLU A 110 -28.99 5.41 5.20
C GLU A 110 -28.28 6.18 4.09
N VAL A 111 -28.62 5.86 2.84
CA VAL A 111 -28.19 6.60 1.65
C VAL A 111 -29.38 7.35 1.08
N ARG A 112 -29.21 8.66 0.86
CA ARG A 112 -30.22 9.53 0.24
C ARG A 112 -29.57 10.65 -0.55
N ASP A 113 -30.33 11.40 -1.34
CA ASP A 113 -29.81 12.58 -2.03
C ASP A 113 -29.92 13.86 -1.19
N MET A 114 -28.88 14.70 -1.22
CA MET A 114 -28.87 16.02 -0.57
C MET A 114 -29.91 16.99 -1.14
N SER A 115 -30.16 16.95 -2.44
CA SER A 115 -31.02 17.87 -3.18
C SER A 115 -32.22 17.18 -3.84
N ASN A 116 -32.63 16.04 -3.27
CA ASN A 116 -33.79 15.26 -3.71
C ASN A 116 -33.76 14.85 -5.18
N ARG A 117 -32.63 14.32 -5.68
CA ARG A 117 -32.45 13.76 -7.02
C ARG A 117 -32.39 12.24 -7.00
N THR A 118 -32.49 11.65 -8.19
CA THR A 118 -32.34 10.22 -8.45
C THR A 118 -31.00 9.93 -9.10
N GLY A 119 -30.47 8.72 -8.92
CA GLY A 119 -29.28 8.25 -9.61
C GLY A 119 -28.62 7.07 -8.92
N PRO A 120 -27.72 6.37 -9.65
CA PRO A 120 -26.96 5.25 -9.09
C PRO A 120 -25.80 5.75 -8.20
N TYR A 121 -25.45 4.94 -7.21
CA TYR A 121 -24.30 5.17 -6.33
C TYR A 121 -23.56 3.86 -6.03
N ALA A 122 -22.31 3.99 -5.60
CA ALA A 122 -21.53 2.93 -4.98
C ALA A 122 -21.26 3.29 -3.51
N LEU A 123 -21.53 2.35 -2.62
CA LEU A 123 -21.32 2.44 -1.18
C LEU A 123 -20.34 1.35 -0.75
N SER A 124 -19.22 1.73 -0.13
CA SER A 124 -18.31 0.76 0.50
C SER A 124 -18.35 0.88 2.01
N LEU A 125 -17.90 -0.16 2.70
CA LEU A 125 -17.75 -0.16 4.15
C LEU A 125 -16.43 -0.81 4.55
N PHE A 126 -15.59 -0.09 5.29
CA PHE A 126 -14.32 -0.60 5.83
C PHE A 126 -14.24 -0.46 7.35
N CYS A 127 -13.58 -1.43 7.98
CA CYS A 127 -13.08 -1.33 9.34
C CYS A 127 -11.55 -1.18 9.34
N LEU A 128 -11.05 -0.01 9.75
CA LEU A 128 -9.65 0.40 9.62
C LEU A 128 -8.72 -0.27 10.65
N ASN A 129 -9.27 -0.96 11.64
CA ASN A 129 -8.53 -1.69 12.67
C ASN A 129 -8.81 -3.20 12.69
N LYS A 130 -9.48 -3.73 11.65
CA LYS A 130 -9.79 -5.16 11.49
C LYS A 130 -9.59 -5.62 10.05
N ALA A 131 -9.67 -6.93 9.84
CA ALA A 131 -9.65 -7.50 8.50
C ALA A 131 -10.96 -7.18 7.76
N ASN A 132 -10.85 -6.79 6.49
CA ASN A 132 -11.97 -6.50 5.60
C ASN A 132 -12.14 -7.66 4.62
N THR A 133 -12.60 -8.81 5.10
CA THR A 133 -12.57 -10.07 4.33
C THR A 133 -13.55 -10.13 3.16
N ALA A 134 -14.44 -9.15 3.04
CA ALA A 134 -15.39 -9.06 1.92
C ALA A 134 -14.85 -8.24 0.74
N ASP A 135 -13.70 -7.59 0.89
CA ASP A 135 -13.02 -6.83 -0.16
C ASP A 135 -12.35 -7.79 -1.15
N GLU A 136 -12.75 -7.69 -2.43
CA GLU A 136 -12.22 -8.44 -3.55
C GLU A 136 -10.79 -8.02 -3.93
N GLY A 137 -10.44 -6.76 -3.71
CA GLY A 137 -9.11 -6.19 -3.95
C GLY A 137 -8.13 -6.45 -2.82
N ARG A 138 -8.61 -7.00 -1.68
CA ARG A 138 -7.79 -7.23 -0.49
C ARG A 138 -6.54 -8.04 -0.81
N THR A 139 -5.40 -7.35 -0.75
CA THR A 139 -4.11 -7.93 -1.07
C THR A 139 -3.05 -7.49 -0.07
N GLN A 140 -2.23 -8.44 0.37
CA GLN A 140 -1.03 -8.10 1.12
C GLN A 140 0.06 -7.61 0.15
N ILE A 141 0.42 -6.34 0.27
CA ILE A 141 1.47 -5.75 -0.55
C ILE A 141 2.84 -5.97 0.11
N VAL A 142 3.79 -6.44 -0.68
CA VAL A 142 5.17 -6.70 -0.24
C VAL A 142 6.07 -5.58 -0.76
N PRO A 143 6.96 -5.00 0.07
CA PRO A 143 7.86 -3.95 -0.37
C PRO A 143 8.71 -4.35 -1.59
N GLY A 144 8.73 -3.50 -2.61
CA GLY A 144 9.39 -3.75 -3.91
C GLY A 144 8.50 -4.39 -4.96
N ARG A 145 7.31 -4.87 -4.59
CA ARG A 145 6.39 -5.46 -5.57
C ARG A 145 5.41 -4.42 -6.09
N SER A 146 5.41 -4.22 -7.40
CA SER A 146 4.33 -3.54 -8.10
C SER A 146 3.16 -4.48 -8.31
N ILE A 147 1.95 -4.01 -8.02
CA ILE A 147 0.70 -4.71 -8.32
C ILE A 147 -0.14 -3.87 -9.27
N ARG A 148 -0.88 -4.56 -10.14
CA ARG A 148 -1.96 -3.92 -10.91
C ARG A 148 -3.25 -4.10 -10.13
N VAL A 149 -3.97 -3.01 -9.97
CA VAL A 149 -5.28 -2.97 -9.33
C VAL A 149 -6.30 -2.51 -10.34
N ASP A 150 -7.41 -3.24 -10.43
CA ASP A 150 -8.54 -2.91 -11.28
C ASP A 150 -9.73 -2.60 -10.35
N ILE A 151 -10.22 -1.37 -10.39
CA ILE A 151 -11.27 -0.92 -9.48
C ILE A 151 -12.52 -0.59 -10.26
N ALA A 152 -13.66 -1.10 -9.79
CA ALA A 152 -14.96 -0.82 -10.39
C ALA A 152 -15.38 0.64 -10.16
N PRO A 153 -16.34 1.19 -10.94
CA PRO A 153 -16.84 2.54 -10.70
C PRO A 153 -17.34 2.75 -9.26
N GLY A 154 -16.74 3.73 -8.58
CA GLY A 154 -17.12 4.12 -7.20
C GLY A 154 -16.70 3.14 -6.11
N ASP A 155 -15.95 2.11 -6.48
CA ASP A 155 -15.37 1.15 -5.57
C ASP A 155 -14.07 1.68 -4.94
N TYR A 156 -13.77 1.13 -3.77
CA TYR A 156 -12.55 1.35 -3.02
C TYR A 156 -12.06 -0.02 -2.60
N ASP A 157 -10.75 -0.20 -2.61
CA ASP A 157 -10.11 -1.45 -2.22
C ASP A 157 -9.14 -1.17 -1.07
N MET A 158 -8.73 -2.23 -0.37
CA MET A 158 -7.78 -2.16 0.73
C MET A 158 -6.56 -3.05 0.51
N LEU A 159 -5.37 -2.45 0.56
CA LEU A 159 -4.11 -3.18 0.70
C LEU A 159 -3.70 -3.26 2.16
N GLU A 160 -2.99 -4.32 2.52
CA GLU A 160 -2.38 -4.49 3.85
C GLU A 160 -0.87 -4.64 3.72
N PHE A 161 -0.12 -4.04 4.65
CA PHE A 161 1.31 -4.27 4.78
C PHE A 161 1.75 -4.31 6.24
N GLU A 162 2.78 -5.10 6.53
CA GLU A 162 3.41 -5.13 7.85
C GLU A 162 4.47 -4.04 7.93
N GLY A 163 4.35 -3.16 8.92
CA GLY A 163 5.34 -2.12 9.21
C GLY A 163 5.78 -2.19 10.66
N ALA A 164 7.07 -2.03 10.91
CA ALA A 164 7.66 -1.94 12.24
C ALA A 164 7.93 -0.49 12.65
N ILE A 165 7.83 -0.21 13.94
CA ILE A 165 8.16 1.12 14.46
C ILE A 165 9.55 1.59 14.01
N GLY A 166 9.62 2.81 13.51
CA GLY A 166 10.84 3.45 13.02
C GLY A 166 11.18 3.15 11.57
N GLU A 167 10.55 2.17 10.92
CA GLU A 167 10.69 1.95 9.48
C GLU A 167 10.11 3.11 8.69
N THR A 168 10.53 3.20 7.43
CA THR A 168 10.06 4.23 6.52
C THR A 168 9.65 3.62 5.19
N PHE A 169 8.53 4.06 4.63
CA PHE A 169 7.96 3.52 3.38
C PHE A 169 7.61 4.61 2.38
N VAL A 170 7.62 4.31 1.10
CA VAL A 170 7.16 5.16 0.01
C VAL A 170 6.05 4.41 -0.71
N ALA A 171 4.86 5.01 -0.81
CA ALA A 171 3.79 4.49 -1.64
C ALA A 171 3.79 5.22 -2.98
N VAL A 172 3.69 4.46 -4.06
CA VAL A 172 3.64 4.99 -5.42
C VAL A 172 2.40 4.42 -6.10
N ALA A 173 1.53 5.30 -6.61
CA ALA A 173 0.36 4.93 -7.38
C ALA A 173 0.44 5.56 -8.78
N LEU A 174 0.42 4.73 -9.82
CA LEU A 174 0.53 5.15 -11.21
C LEU A 174 -0.77 4.84 -11.95
N LYS A 175 -1.37 5.84 -12.58
CA LYS A 175 -2.52 5.62 -13.49
C LYS A 175 -2.05 4.96 -14.78
N LEU A 176 -2.82 4.00 -15.29
CA LEU A 176 -2.50 3.30 -16.54
C LEU A 176 -3.18 3.93 -17.76
N ASN A 177 -4.27 4.67 -17.56
CA ASN A 177 -4.99 5.36 -18.61
C ASN A 177 -4.99 6.87 -18.38
N GLN A 178 -4.55 7.63 -19.38
CA GLN A 178 -4.44 9.09 -19.27
C GLN A 178 -5.78 9.83 -19.39
N ARG A 179 -6.87 9.12 -19.65
CA ARG A 179 -8.23 9.69 -19.62
C ARG A 179 -8.92 9.52 -18.26
N GLU A 180 -8.35 8.68 -17.39
CA GLU A 180 -8.89 8.40 -16.06
C GLU A 180 -8.29 9.37 -15.02
N PRO A 181 -9.04 9.69 -13.95
CA PRO A 181 -8.49 10.48 -12.85
C PRO A 181 -7.34 9.72 -12.16
N ALA A 182 -6.50 10.45 -11.44
CA ALA A 182 -5.45 9.81 -10.64
C ALA A 182 -6.07 9.00 -9.48
N PRO A 183 -5.47 7.85 -9.09
CA PRO A 183 -5.89 7.13 -7.90
C PRO A 183 -5.63 8.01 -6.66
N VAL A 184 -6.54 7.95 -5.70
CA VAL A 184 -6.36 8.51 -4.36
C VAL A 184 -6.15 7.37 -3.38
N TYR A 185 -5.32 7.60 -2.36
CA TYR A 185 -5.13 6.63 -1.30
C TYR A 185 -4.92 7.30 0.05
N SER A 186 -5.22 6.56 1.11
CA SER A 186 -4.96 6.92 2.49
C SER A 186 -4.37 5.73 3.22
N ILE A 187 -3.40 6.00 4.08
CA ILE A 187 -2.71 4.98 4.85
C ILE A 187 -3.10 5.13 6.31
N TYR A 188 -3.45 4.02 6.93
CA TYR A 188 -3.91 3.92 8.30
C TYR A 188 -2.99 3.01 9.11
N ARG A 189 -2.82 3.38 10.38
CA ARG A 189 -2.08 2.60 11.39
C ARG A 189 -2.85 1.33 11.75
N PRO A 190 -2.24 0.37 12.45
CA PRO A 190 -2.92 -0.87 12.83
C PRO A 190 -4.18 -0.67 13.68
N GLU A 191 -4.23 0.44 14.43
CA GLU A 191 -5.37 0.84 15.27
C GLU A 191 -6.45 1.57 14.48
N GLY A 192 -6.23 1.77 13.18
CA GLY A 192 -7.10 2.47 12.25
C GLY A 192 -6.99 3.99 12.28
N ASP A 193 -6.08 4.58 13.06
CA ASP A 193 -5.77 6.02 12.97
C ASP A 193 -5.17 6.37 11.60
N LEU A 194 -5.55 7.50 11.03
CA LEU A 194 -4.96 8.01 9.80
C LEU A 194 -3.46 8.30 10.01
N LEU A 195 -2.60 7.64 9.23
CA LEU A 195 -1.17 7.88 9.18
C LEU A 195 -0.81 8.92 8.13
N LEU A 196 -1.40 8.78 6.95
CA LEU A 196 -1.23 9.67 5.80
C LEU A 196 -2.54 9.73 5.03
N ALA A 197 -3.04 10.94 4.79
CA ALA A 197 -3.99 11.17 3.72
C ALA A 197 -3.25 11.89 2.60
N GLU A 198 -3.25 11.32 1.39
CA GLU A 198 -3.00 12.14 0.22
C GLU A 198 -4.15 13.16 0.11
N PRO A 199 -3.86 14.48 0.02
CA PRO A 199 -4.88 15.49 0.17
C PRO A 199 -5.98 15.34 -0.90
N PHE A 200 -7.22 15.27 -0.39
CA PHE A 200 -8.50 15.24 -1.09
C PHE A 200 -8.82 16.49 -1.95
N GLU A 201 -7.83 17.24 -2.43
CA GLU A 201 -8.11 18.53 -3.05
C GLU A 201 -8.76 18.39 -4.43
N THR A 202 -10.07 18.59 -4.40
CA THR A 202 -10.94 19.03 -5.46
C THR A 202 -10.30 20.19 -6.23
N GLY A 203 -9.72 19.88 -7.37
CA GLY A 203 -9.25 20.89 -8.30
C GLY A 203 -9.03 20.26 -9.63
N ASN A 204 -9.64 20.82 -10.66
CA ASN A 204 -9.43 20.48 -12.06
C ASN A 204 -7.96 20.76 -12.42
N ARG A 205 -7.07 19.85 -12.04
CA ARG A 205 -5.63 19.92 -12.28
C ARG A 205 -5.25 18.70 -13.10
N TRP A 206 -5.48 18.87 -14.40
CA TRP A 206 -4.83 18.18 -15.49
C TRP A 206 -3.41 17.78 -15.11
N PHE A 207 -3.15 16.47 -15.09
CA PHE A 207 -1.87 15.79 -15.31
C PHE A 207 -0.61 16.70 -15.25
N GLY A 208 0.29 16.45 -14.29
CA GLY A 208 1.70 16.81 -14.45
C GLY A 208 2.26 17.95 -13.63
N TRP A 209 1.83 18.05 -12.38
CA TRP A 209 2.70 18.57 -11.34
C TRP A 209 2.78 17.53 -10.24
N GLY A 210 3.99 17.04 -9.99
CA GLY A 210 4.33 16.49 -8.68
C GLY A 210 4.03 17.56 -7.65
N TYR A 211 2.91 17.39 -6.98
CA TYR A 211 2.60 17.95 -5.68
C TYR A 211 1.92 16.79 -4.96
N ASN A 212 2.66 15.83 -4.40
CA ASN A 212 3.40 15.91 -3.13
C ASN A 212 3.94 17.30 -2.76
N ARG A 213 3.03 18.24 -2.45
CA ARG A 213 3.43 19.48 -1.77
C ARG A 213 3.78 19.12 -0.34
N GLU A 214 5.07 19.19 -0.03
CA GLU A 214 5.60 19.51 1.31
C GLU A 214 5.47 18.46 2.42
N SER A 215 5.19 17.20 2.07
CA SER A 215 5.52 16.04 2.93
C SER A 215 6.00 14.81 2.14
N GLY A 216 6.24 14.98 0.82
CA GLY A 216 6.59 13.96 -0.19
C GLY A 216 7.92 13.25 0.03
N GLY A 217 8.00 12.58 1.16
CA GLY A 217 9.09 11.73 1.53
C GLY A 217 8.58 10.40 2.05
N ALA A 218 9.52 9.58 2.46
CA ALA A 218 9.17 8.31 3.04
C ALA A 218 8.38 8.52 4.36
N ILE A 219 7.30 7.76 4.51
CA ILE A 219 6.37 7.73 5.63
C ILE A 219 6.99 6.91 6.77
N ARG A 220 7.25 7.56 7.90
CA ARG A 220 7.79 6.88 9.07
C ARG A 220 6.69 6.19 9.88
N ILE A 221 6.87 4.89 10.11
CA ILE A 221 5.98 4.06 10.89
C ILE A 221 6.18 4.36 12.38
N GLY A 222 5.09 4.79 13.04
CA GLY A 222 5.09 5.08 14.47
C GLY A 222 4.71 3.89 15.36
N LYS A 223 4.21 2.80 14.77
CA LYS A 223 3.71 1.64 15.52
C LYS A 223 3.87 0.35 14.72
N THR A 224 4.31 -0.72 15.37
CA THR A 224 4.44 -2.03 14.72
C THR A 224 3.09 -2.69 14.51
N GLY A 225 2.87 -3.27 13.32
CA GLY A 225 1.74 -4.14 12.98
C GLY A 225 1.22 -3.94 11.56
N THR A 226 0.05 -4.52 11.29
CA THR A 226 -0.63 -4.45 10.00
C THR A 226 -1.20 -3.07 9.74
N HIS A 227 -0.59 -2.33 8.81
CA HIS A 227 -1.11 -1.08 8.29
C HIS A 227 -2.03 -1.35 7.11
N ARG A 228 -2.95 -0.41 6.85
CA ARG A 228 -3.92 -0.50 5.76
C ARG A 228 -3.76 0.67 4.81
N ILE A 229 -3.87 0.41 3.53
CA ILE A 229 -3.94 1.43 2.48
C ILE A 229 -5.31 1.29 1.85
N VAL A 230 -6.18 2.28 2.04
CA VAL A 230 -7.44 2.34 1.31
C VAL A 230 -7.20 3.19 0.07
N TYR A 231 -7.47 2.62 -1.11
CA TYR A 231 -7.25 3.27 -2.39
C TYR A 231 -8.51 3.21 -3.25
N GLY A 232 -8.72 4.21 -4.10
CA GLY A 232 -9.90 4.33 -4.94
C GLY A 232 -9.85 5.57 -5.83
N MET A 233 -10.99 6.00 -6.36
CA MET A 233 -11.10 7.22 -7.18
C MET A 233 -12.38 8.02 -6.90
N ARG A 234 -12.38 9.31 -7.29
CA ARG A 234 -13.51 10.25 -7.12
C ARG A 234 -14.37 10.49 -8.37
N SER A 235 -14.18 9.77 -9.49
CA SER A 235 -14.95 9.99 -10.73
C SER A 235 -15.35 8.71 -11.46
N VAL A 236 -16.42 8.79 -12.26
CA VAL A 236 -17.62 7.93 -12.13
C VAL A 236 -18.21 7.45 -13.47
N ALA A 237 -17.42 6.81 -14.33
CA ALA A 237 -18.00 6.26 -15.57
C ALA A 237 -17.33 4.99 -16.13
N ALA A 238 -16.15 4.61 -15.65
CA ALA A 238 -15.43 3.47 -16.20
C ALA A 238 -14.66 2.74 -15.09
N GLN A 239 -14.56 1.42 -15.25
CA GLN A 239 -13.56 0.62 -14.54
C GLN A 239 -12.18 1.21 -14.85
N HIS A 240 -11.32 1.28 -13.84
CA HIS A 240 -10.01 1.88 -13.97
C HIS A 240 -8.91 0.93 -13.51
N SER A 241 -7.73 1.08 -14.08
CA SER A 241 -6.55 0.32 -13.68
C SER A 241 -5.45 1.25 -13.18
N ALA A 242 -4.85 0.91 -12.05
CA ALA A 242 -3.65 1.58 -11.54
C ALA A 242 -2.54 0.55 -11.28
N GLY A 243 -1.29 0.99 -11.36
CA GLY A 243 -0.17 0.34 -10.71
C GLY A 243 -0.03 0.88 -9.29
N PHE A 244 0.18 0.01 -8.31
CA PHE A 244 0.49 0.39 -6.94
C PHE A 244 1.74 -0.34 -6.46
N THR A 245 2.69 0.41 -5.92
CA THR A 245 3.95 -0.11 -5.40
C THR A 245 4.19 0.48 -4.01
N LEU A 246 4.47 -0.38 -3.05
CA LEU A 246 5.00 0.03 -1.75
C LEU A 246 6.49 -0.26 -1.75
N LEU A 247 7.31 0.72 -1.36
CA LEU A 247 8.75 0.59 -1.24
C LEU A 247 9.16 0.87 0.19
N LYS A 248 10.12 0.13 0.71
CA LYS A 248 10.81 0.44 1.95
C LYS A 248 11.95 1.42 1.65
N HIS A 249 12.18 2.37 2.55
CA HIS A 249 13.23 3.38 2.41
C HIS A 249 14.24 3.30 3.57
N PRO A 250 15.55 3.23 3.30
CA PRO A 250 16.20 2.89 2.01
C PRO A 250 16.34 1.36 1.83
N TRP A 251 15.72 0.59 2.73
CA TRP A 251 15.91 -0.84 2.97
C TRP A 251 15.42 -1.74 1.83
N PRO A 252 15.81 -3.03 1.80
CA PRO A 252 15.79 -3.76 0.56
C PRO A 252 14.36 -4.04 0.11
N ASN A 253 14.07 -3.59 -1.10
CA ASN A 253 12.85 -3.85 -1.83
C ASN A 253 12.97 -5.20 -2.53
N VAL A 254 13.17 -6.27 -1.76
CA VAL A 254 13.58 -7.59 -2.26
C VAL A 254 12.56 -8.28 -3.18
N ALA A 255 11.34 -7.75 -3.30
CA ALA A 255 10.33 -8.26 -4.23
C ALA A 255 10.42 -7.62 -5.61
N ASP A 256 11.30 -6.63 -5.77
CA ASP A 256 11.61 -5.97 -7.03
C ASP A 256 12.62 -6.82 -7.83
N PRO A 257 12.25 -7.35 -9.01
CA PRO A 257 13.14 -8.19 -9.82
C PRO A 257 14.28 -7.42 -10.47
N ASP A 258 14.09 -6.13 -10.76
CA ASP A 258 15.03 -5.30 -11.53
C ASP A 258 15.83 -4.33 -10.64
N GLY A 259 15.41 -4.14 -9.40
CA GLY A 259 16.04 -3.28 -8.40
C GLY A 259 17.42 -3.74 -7.89
N GLY A 260 18.00 -2.93 -7.01
CA GLY A 260 19.26 -3.27 -6.30
C GLY A 260 20.27 -2.13 -6.15
N GLU A 261 21.49 -2.49 -5.74
CA GLU A 261 22.58 -1.52 -5.52
C GLU A 261 23.10 -0.96 -6.85
N LEU A 262 23.21 0.37 -6.93
CA LEU A 262 23.95 1.09 -7.96
C LEU A 262 25.36 1.35 -7.45
N LEU A 263 26.34 0.83 -8.18
CA LEU A 263 27.76 1.07 -7.92
C LEU A 263 28.30 2.17 -8.84
N PRO A 264 29.21 3.04 -8.37
CA PRO A 264 29.80 4.07 -9.21
C PRO A 264 30.42 3.51 -10.49
N GLY A 265 30.08 4.09 -11.64
CA GLY A 265 30.48 3.63 -12.97
C GLY A 265 29.67 2.43 -13.49
N GLY A 266 28.75 1.91 -12.68
CA GLY A 266 27.89 0.79 -13.01
C GLY A 266 26.68 1.20 -13.85
N VAL A 267 26.12 0.19 -14.51
CA VAL A 267 24.85 0.28 -15.23
C VAL A 267 23.99 -0.90 -14.81
N LYS A 268 22.73 -0.62 -14.47
CA LYS A 268 21.70 -1.64 -14.21
C LYS A 268 20.60 -1.50 -15.26
N SER A 269 20.20 -2.61 -15.85
CA SER A 269 19.08 -2.63 -16.81
C SER A 269 17.85 -3.23 -16.15
N GLY A 270 16.67 -2.82 -16.61
CA GLY A 270 15.39 -3.37 -16.17
C GLY A 270 14.32 -3.18 -17.24
N GLU A 271 13.14 -3.74 -16.97
CA GLU A 271 11.95 -3.64 -17.82
C GLU A 271 10.80 -3.04 -17.01
N LEU A 272 10.39 -1.83 -17.39
CA LEU A 272 9.13 -1.29 -16.89
C LEU A 272 7.98 -1.94 -17.64
N VAL A 273 7.04 -2.52 -16.91
CA VAL A 273 5.69 -2.80 -17.41
C VAL A 273 4.75 -1.64 -17.04
N GLY A 274 3.62 -1.49 -17.73
CA GLY A 274 2.68 -0.41 -17.42
C GLY A 274 2.17 -0.46 -15.98
N GLY A 275 2.51 0.57 -15.18
CA GLY A 275 2.18 0.65 -13.75
C GLY A 275 3.30 0.22 -12.82
N ASP A 276 4.40 -0.25 -13.40
CA ASP A 276 5.54 -0.74 -12.67
C ASP A 276 6.46 0.40 -12.19
N VAL A 277 7.18 0.11 -11.13
CA VAL A 277 8.15 0.98 -10.49
C VAL A 277 9.28 0.11 -9.99
N ASP A 278 10.49 0.44 -10.42
CA ASP A 278 11.70 -0.24 -9.97
C ASP A 278 12.48 0.65 -9.00
N SER A 279 13.20 0.02 -8.10
CA SER A 279 13.81 0.65 -6.94
C SER A 279 15.27 0.26 -6.81
N PHE A 280 16.11 1.26 -6.96
CA PHE A 280 17.55 1.17 -6.81
C PHE A 280 18.00 1.97 -5.61
N PHE A 281 19.21 1.70 -5.13
CA PHE A 281 19.80 2.50 -4.05
C PHE A 281 21.31 2.63 -4.25
N PHE A 282 21.87 3.69 -3.68
CA PHE A 282 23.32 3.88 -3.60
C PHE A 282 23.69 4.53 -2.26
N TYR A 283 24.91 4.30 -1.81
CA TYR A 283 25.46 5.02 -0.67
C TYR A 283 26.26 6.22 -1.14
N GLY A 284 26.15 7.33 -0.42
CA GLY A 284 27.02 8.49 -0.63
C GLY A 284 27.27 9.26 0.66
N ALA A 285 28.38 9.96 0.72
CA ALA A 285 28.71 10.89 1.80
C ALA A 285 28.15 12.29 1.51
N ALA A 286 27.83 13.04 2.56
CA ALA A 286 27.45 14.44 2.41
C ALA A 286 28.57 15.21 1.68
N GLY A 287 28.21 15.93 0.62
CA GLY A 287 29.14 16.66 -0.23
C GLY A 287 29.62 15.89 -1.46
N ASP A 288 29.46 14.56 -1.53
CA ASP A 288 29.71 13.80 -2.76
C ASP A 288 28.84 14.36 -3.91
N VAL A 289 29.32 14.19 -5.14
CA VAL A 289 28.63 14.64 -6.35
C VAL A 289 28.41 13.44 -7.26
N VAL A 290 27.15 13.25 -7.66
CA VAL A 290 26.73 12.11 -8.48
C VAL A 290 25.94 12.54 -9.70
N ASP A 291 25.98 11.71 -10.73
CA ASP A 291 25.15 11.78 -11.92
C ASP A 291 24.34 10.48 -12.04
N LEU A 292 23.05 10.63 -12.37
CA LEU A 292 22.16 9.51 -12.67
C LEU A 292 21.51 9.75 -14.02
N ARG A 293 21.52 8.74 -14.87
CA ARG A 293 20.87 8.77 -16.19
C ARG A 293 20.06 7.49 -16.40
N MET A 294 18.84 7.65 -16.84
CA MET A 294 17.92 6.57 -17.17
C MET A 294 17.38 6.75 -18.59
N PRO A 295 18.17 6.39 -19.63
CA PRO A 295 17.65 6.22 -20.97
C PRO A 295 16.68 5.04 -21.07
N THR A 296 15.66 5.19 -21.90
CA THR A 296 14.74 4.11 -22.28
C THR A 296 14.94 3.73 -23.74
N ALA A 297 14.81 2.44 -24.07
CA ALA A 297 14.96 1.91 -25.41
C ALA A 297 13.67 1.20 -25.87
N GLY A 298 13.31 1.40 -27.15
CA GLY A 298 12.12 0.81 -27.78
C GLY A 298 11.22 1.85 -28.47
N SER A 299 10.38 1.41 -29.41
CA SER A 299 9.51 2.31 -30.20
C SER A 299 8.39 2.95 -29.39
N SER A 300 7.91 2.27 -28.33
CA SER A 300 6.93 2.77 -27.35
C SER A 300 7.57 3.42 -26.13
N ALA A 301 8.91 3.38 -26.01
CA ALA A 301 9.62 3.80 -24.82
C ALA A 301 9.64 5.33 -24.73
N ARG A 302 8.88 5.86 -23.77
CA ARG A 302 8.64 7.28 -23.61
C ARG A 302 8.51 7.64 -22.13
N TYR A 303 8.92 8.86 -21.84
CA TYR A 303 8.70 9.51 -20.55
C TYR A 303 9.32 8.77 -19.34
N PRO A 304 10.59 8.31 -19.39
CA PRO A 304 11.26 7.89 -18.17
C PRO A 304 11.27 9.01 -17.14
N ALA A 305 11.15 8.60 -15.89
CA ALA A 305 11.25 9.45 -14.72
C ALA A 305 12.04 8.72 -13.63
N MET A 306 12.80 9.49 -12.86
CA MET A 306 13.35 9.02 -11.59
C MET A 306 12.82 9.89 -10.45
N TRP A 307 12.65 9.31 -9.27
CA TRP A 307 12.41 10.02 -8.02
C TRP A 307 13.48 9.61 -7.01
N ILE A 308 14.30 10.57 -6.60
CA ILE A 308 15.47 10.33 -5.76
C ILE A 308 15.19 10.89 -4.36
N LEU A 309 15.37 10.04 -3.35
CA LEU A 309 15.17 10.34 -1.94
C LEU A 309 16.49 10.26 -1.17
N ASP A 310 16.73 11.22 -0.28
CA ASP A 310 17.87 11.23 0.64
C ASP A 310 17.74 10.18 1.76
N PRO A 311 18.78 9.94 2.57
CA PRO A 311 18.74 8.98 3.68
C PRO A 311 17.69 9.28 4.76
N HIS A 312 17.10 10.47 4.77
CA HIS A 312 16.01 10.87 5.67
C HIS A 312 14.64 10.77 4.98
N GLY A 313 14.59 10.20 3.79
CA GLY A 313 13.37 10.01 3.02
C GLY A 313 12.92 11.24 2.25
N ARG A 314 13.69 12.33 2.20
CA ARG A 314 13.25 13.58 1.53
C ARG A 314 13.60 13.56 0.05
N SER A 315 12.70 14.06 -0.78
CA SER A 315 12.97 14.18 -2.21
C SER A 315 14.08 15.20 -2.49
N VAL A 316 15.10 14.77 -3.23
CA VAL A 316 16.24 15.61 -3.63
C VAL A 316 16.29 15.86 -5.14
N ALA A 317 15.71 14.98 -5.95
CA ALA A 317 15.59 15.17 -7.39
C ALA A 317 14.45 14.34 -7.99
N ASN A 318 13.86 14.84 -9.09
CA ASN A 318 12.77 14.19 -9.83
C ASN A 318 12.94 14.35 -11.35
N PRO A 319 14.05 13.89 -11.95
CA PRO A 319 14.27 14.14 -13.37
C PRO A 319 13.29 13.36 -14.24
N THR A 320 12.87 13.97 -15.34
CA THR A 320 12.00 13.37 -16.36
C THR A 320 12.52 13.76 -17.75
N GLY A 321 12.19 13.00 -18.78
CA GLY A 321 12.43 13.43 -20.16
C GLY A 321 11.74 12.54 -21.17
N SER A 322 11.80 12.87 -22.46
CA SER A 322 11.06 12.14 -23.49
C SER A 322 11.56 10.71 -23.72
N VAL A 323 12.87 10.51 -23.68
CA VAL A 323 13.55 9.20 -23.87
C VAL A 323 14.67 8.97 -22.85
N GLN A 324 14.96 9.96 -22.00
CA GLN A 324 15.96 9.87 -20.95
C GLN A 324 15.57 10.79 -19.79
N ALA A 325 15.58 10.27 -18.57
CA ALA A 325 15.62 11.08 -17.35
C ALA A 325 17.07 11.22 -16.91
N SER A 326 17.52 12.43 -16.56
CA SER A 326 18.87 12.63 -16.06
C SER A 326 18.94 13.75 -15.03
N VAL A 327 19.75 13.52 -14.00
CA VAL A 327 20.22 14.54 -13.08
C VAL A 327 21.74 14.52 -13.10
N GLU A 328 22.34 15.70 -13.23
CA GLU A 328 23.78 15.88 -13.29
C GLU A 328 24.23 16.79 -12.16
N ASN A 329 25.44 16.55 -11.64
CA ASN A 329 26.05 17.29 -10.55
C ASN A 329 25.17 17.36 -9.29
N LEU A 330 24.45 16.29 -8.97
CA LEU A 330 23.66 16.21 -7.75
C LEU A 330 24.60 16.16 -6.55
N ARG A 331 24.69 17.26 -5.81
CA ARG A 331 25.45 17.33 -4.55
C ARG A 331 24.62 16.74 -3.42
N LEU A 332 25.14 15.69 -2.79
CA LEU A 332 24.46 14.98 -1.71
C LEU A 332 24.43 15.80 -0.43
N SER A 333 23.24 15.97 0.16
CA SER A 333 22.99 16.75 1.38
C SER A 333 23.29 15.99 2.67
N ALA A 334 23.34 14.66 2.63
CA ALA A 334 23.48 13.82 3.82
C ALA A 334 24.28 12.55 3.51
N THR A 335 24.93 12.01 4.53
CA THR A 335 25.62 10.72 4.43
C THR A 335 24.64 9.58 4.68
N GLY A 336 24.60 8.60 3.78
CA GLY A 336 23.77 7.40 3.93
C GLY A 336 23.31 6.82 2.60
N TYR A 337 22.30 5.97 2.66
CA TYR A 337 21.69 5.35 1.48
C TYR A 337 20.59 6.24 0.89
N TYR A 338 20.72 6.54 -0.39
CA TYR A 338 19.73 7.20 -1.22
C TYR A 338 18.88 6.16 -1.95
N LEU A 339 17.57 6.39 -2.06
CA LEU A 339 16.66 5.56 -2.86
C LEU A 339 16.43 6.25 -4.21
N VAL A 340 16.48 5.48 -5.29
CA VAL A 340 16.22 5.91 -6.66
C VAL A 340 15.05 5.08 -7.18
N ILE A 341 13.92 5.73 -7.38
CA ILE A 341 12.68 5.11 -7.85
C ILE A 341 12.56 5.41 -9.35
N CYS A 342 12.55 4.38 -10.18
CA CYS A 342 12.50 4.44 -11.63
C CYS A 342 11.10 4.05 -12.14
N TYR A 343 10.52 4.87 -13.00
CA TYR A 343 9.18 4.63 -13.54
C TYR A 343 8.96 5.34 -14.87
N SER A 344 7.86 5.02 -15.56
CA SER A 344 7.37 5.81 -16.70
C SER A 344 6.29 6.78 -16.23
N TRP A 345 6.46 8.06 -16.55
CA TRP A 345 5.52 9.11 -16.15
C TRP A 345 4.10 8.90 -16.70
N LEU A 346 3.99 8.23 -17.86
CA LEU A 346 2.70 7.88 -18.48
C LEU A 346 2.44 6.37 -18.44
N ALA A 347 3.12 5.64 -17.55
CA ALA A 347 2.99 4.19 -17.39
C ALA A 347 3.20 3.40 -18.69
N TYR A 348 4.11 3.86 -19.55
CA TYR A 348 4.53 3.10 -20.73
C TYR A 348 5.46 1.96 -20.33
N SER A 349 5.26 0.80 -20.96
CA SER A 349 6.26 -0.25 -20.90
C SER A 349 7.52 0.14 -21.66
N ALA A 350 8.68 -0.09 -21.06
CA ALA A 350 9.97 0.25 -21.64
C ALA A 350 11.11 -0.56 -21.02
N ASN A 351 12.01 -1.05 -21.86
CA ASN A 351 13.34 -1.42 -21.39
C ASN A 351 14.12 -0.14 -21.08
N TYR A 352 14.88 -0.15 -20.00
CA TYR A 352 15.72 0.97 -19.63
C TYR A 352 17.06 0.50 -19.06
N ALA A 353 17.97 1.46 -18.88
CA ALA A 353 19.17 1.26 -18.11
C ALA A 353 19.42 2.47 -17.21
N VAL A 354 19.71 2.27 -15.94
CA VAL A 354 20.16 3.30 -15.00
C VAL A 354 21.67 3.26 -14.96
N ALA A 355 22.30 4.31 -15.49
CA ALA A 355 23.72 4.57 -15.37
C ALA A 355 23.97 5.50 -14.20
N PHE A 356 24.97 5.15 -13.39
CA PHE A 356 25.34 5.87 -12.19
C PHE A 356 26.83 6.17 -12.19
N SER A 357 27.20 7.44 -12.00
CA SER A 357 28.59 7.88 -11.89
C SER A 357 28.77 8.90 -10.79
N GLY A 358 29.98 8.99 -10.24
CA GLY A 358 30.31 9.97 -9.22
C GLY A 358 31.57 9.62 -8.46
N SER A 359 32.14 10.60 -7.76
CA SER A 359 33.22 10.39 -6.79
C SER A 359 32.59 10.03 -5.46
N MET A 360 32.61 8.76 -5.07
CA MET A 360 32.00 8.31 -3.82
C MET A 360 32.96 7.47 -3.00
N SER A 361 32.73 7.53 -1.68
CA SER A 361 33.33 6.60 -0.74
C SER A 361 32.70 5.21 -0.90
N ALA A 362 33.50 4.15 -0.77
CA ALA A 362 32.98 2.79 -0.75
C ALA A 362 31.92 2.64 0.37
N PRO A 363 30.78 1.98 0.12
CA PRO A 363 29.73 1.92 1.13
C PRO A 363 30.20 1.10 2.33
N PRO A 364 29.91 1.53 3.57
CA PRO A 364 30.24 0.75 4.75
C PRO A 364 29.45 -0.56 4.76
N MET A 365 30.10 -1.63 5.22
CA MET A 365 29.43 -2.90 5.47
C MET A 365 28.79 -2.89 6.84
N ASN A 366 27.46 -2.93 6.86
CA ASN A 366 26.65 -2.86 8.07
C ASN A 366 25.69 -4.05 8.15
N LEU A 367 25.45 -4.53 9.37
CA LEU A 367 24.31 -5.39 9.67
C LEU A 367 23.11 -4.51 10.02
N HIS A 368 22.01 -4.78 9.35
CA HIS A 368 20.74 -4.11 9.59
C HIS A 368 19.77 -5.07 10.25
N PHE A 369 18.97 -4.52 11.16
CA PHE A 369 18.02 -5.29 11.97
C PHE A 369 16.64 -4.64 11.88
N THR A 370 15.63 -5.47 11.69
CA THR A 370 14.22 -5.07 11.72
C THR A 370 13.45 -6.08 12.55
N HIS A 371 12.46 -5.63 13.30
CA HIS A 371 11.58 -6.47 14.10
C HIS A 371 10.16 -6.44 13.53
N LEU A 372 9.68 -7.58 13.04
CA LEU A 372 8.39 -7.77 12.37
C LEU A 372 7.59 -8.82 13.13
N GLY A 373 6.71 -8.37 14.03
CA GLY A 373 5.92 -9.27 14.89
C GLY A 373 6.82 -10.27 15.61
N ASP A 374 6.64 -11.56 15.32
CA ASP A 374 7.39 -12.63 15.98
C ASP A 374 8.75 -12.94 15.33
N THR A 375 9.23 -12.12 14.38
CA THR A 375 10.49 -12.33 13.65
C THR A 375 11.40 -11.11 13.72
N HIS A 376 12.68 -11.32 14.02
CA HIS A 376 13.76 -10.38 13.71
C HIS A 376 14.34 -10.73 12.34
N GLN A 377 14.32 -9.78 11.42
CA GLN A 377 15.02 -9.88 10.15
C GLN A 377 16.37 -9.17 10.25
N VAL A 378 17.44 -9.91 9.96
CA VAL A 378 18.80 -9.38 9.81
C VAL A 378 19.16 -9.37 8.34
N PHE A 379 19.76 -8.30 7.84
CA PHE A 379 20.17 -8.22 6.44
C PHE A 379 21.41 -7.33 6.23
N TRP A 380 22.11 -7.58 5.13
CA TRP A 380 23.31 -6.85 4.71
C TRP A 380 23.57 -7.04 3.22
N LEU A 381 24.43 -6.20 2.64
CA LEU A 381 24.80 -6.30 1.23
C LEU A 381 25.62 -7.57 0.96
N ASP A 382 25.29 -8.29 -0.11
CA ASP A 382 26.11 -9.41 -0.57
C ASP A 382 27.37 -8.88 -1.25
N ARG A 383 28.51 -9.01 -0.58
CA ARG A 383 29.82 -8.59 -1.09
C ARG A 383 30.83 -9.70 -0.93
N ASP A 384 31.66 -9.85 -1.95
CA ASP A 384 32.72 -10.84 -1.99
C ASP A 384 33.57 -10.80 -0.71
N GLY A 385 33.84 -11.99 -0.17
CA GLY A 385 34.64 -12.17 1.04
C GLY A 385 33.88 -12.00 2.36
N TRP A 386 32.75 -11.28 2.41
CA TRP A 386 32.04 -11.06 3.68
C TRP A 386 31.26 -12.30 4.14
N GLN A 387 31.41 -12.65 5.42
CA GLN A 387 30.73 -13.79 6.05
C GLN A 387 30.01 -13.39 7.33
N LEU A 388 28.79 -13.91 7.50
CA LEU A 388 28.05 -13.79 8.75
C LEU A 388 28.51 -14.84 9.75
N GLN A 389 28.85 -14.38 10.95
CA GLN A 389 29.16 -15.23 12.09
C GLN A 389 28.20 -14.97 13.24
N ARG A 390 27.97 -15.99 14.06
CA ARG A 390 27.17 -15.94 15.29
C ARG A 390 27.95 -16.35 16.52
N SER A 391 27.57 -15.81 17.68
CA SER A 391 27.96 -16.31 19.00
C SER A 391 26.73 -16.47 19.90
N ASP A 392 26.75 -17.53 20.70
CA ASP A 392 25.71 -17.81 21.71
C ASP A 392 26.07 -17.18 23.08
N SER A 393 27.26 -16.57 23.19
CA SER A 393 27.75 -15.80 24.34
C SER A 393 27.72 -14.30 24.03
N ASP A 394 28.03 -13.43 25.00
CA ASP A 394 28.09 -11.96 24.90
C ASP A 394 29.14 -11.38 23.92
N GLY A 395 29.55 -12.16 22.94
CA GLY A 395 30.59 -11.86 21.97
C GLY A 395 32.01 -12.22 22.43
N SER A 396 32.19 -12.58 23.71
CA SER A 396 33.50 -13.00 24.27
C SER A 396 33.87 -14.46 23.96
N GLY A 397 32.89 -15.30 23.63
CA GLY A 397 33.08 -16.72 23.32
C GLY A 397 33.33 -16.99 21.83
N PRO A 398 33.30 -18.28 21.42
CA PRO A 398 33.60 -18.66 20.05
C PRO A 398 32.55 -18.13 19.07
N TRP A 399 33.04 -17.87 17.86
CA TRP A 399 32.24 -17.41 16.73
C TRP A 399 32.18 -18.51 15.67
N HIS A 400 30.99 -18.78 15.15
CA HIS A 400 30.74 -19.80 14.15
C HIS A 400 30.07 -19.19 12.93
N ALA A 401 30.33 -19.73 11.75
CA ALA A 401 29.59 -19.35 10.55
C ALA A 401 28.08 -19.59 10.73
N GLU A 402 27.25 -18.67 10.24
CA GLU A 402 25.79 -18.79 10.24
C GLU A 402 25.31 -19.23 8.85
N PRO A 403 24.95 -20.51 8.65
CA PRO A 403 24.57 -21.02 7.34
C PRO A 403 23.12 -20.72 6.96
N ARG A 404 22.26 -20.29 7.90
CA ARG A 404 20.80 -20.10 7.66
C ARG A 404 20.44 -18.82 6.88
N GLN A 405 21.43 -18.23 6.23
CA GLN A 405 21.27 -17.04 5.41
C GLN A 405 20.69 -17.36 4.04
N THR A 406 19.85 -16.47 3.52
CA THR A 406 19.29 -16.57 2.16
C THR A 406 19.79 -15.40 1.33
N LEU A 407 20.21 -15.67 0.09
CA LEU A 407 20.45 -14.60 -0.88
C LEU A 407 19.09 -14.11 -1.39
N SER A 408 18.80 -12.84 -1.16
CA SER A 408 17.57 -12.17 -1.59
C SER A 408 17.82 -11.37 -2.87
N MET A 409 16.76 -11.13 -3.65
CA MET A 409 16.87 -10.26 -4.84
C MET A 409 17.32 -8.85 -4.44
N GLY A 410 17.99 -8.15 -5.36
CA GLY A 410 18.53 -6.81 -5.12
C GLY A 410 19.93 -6.76 -4.48
N GLY A 411 20.61 -7.90 -4.31
CA GLY A 411 22.00 -7.96 -3.83
C GLY A 411 22.15 -7.94 -2.30
N PHE A 412 21.15 -8.42 -1.58
CA PHE A 412 21.20 -8.55 -0.12
C PHE A 412 21.19 -10.00 0.32
N ARG A 413 21.83 -10.27 1.45
CA ARG A 413 21.60 -11.48 2.23
C ARG A 413 20.65 -11.17 3.38
N THR A 414 19.78 -12.11 3.69
CA THR A 414 18.81 -12.01 4.77
C THR A 414 18.88 -13.23 5.69
N LEU A 415 18.53 -13.03 6.95
CA LEU A 415 18.39 -14.05 7.97
C LEU A 415 17.17 -13.72 8.83
N ASN A 416 16.18 -14.59 8.82
CA ASN A 416 14.98 -14.45 9.64
C ASN A 416 15.16 -15.27 10.94
N LEU A 417 14.94 -14.61 12.08
CA LEU A 417 15.15 -15.15 13.41
C LEU A 417 13.86 -15.03 14.22
N PRO A 418 13.22 -16.14 14.64
CA PRO A 418 12.16 -16.09 15.62
C PRO A 418 12.52 -15.29 16.87
N THR A 419 11.63 -14.44 17.34
CA THR A 419 11.75 -13.66 18.59
C THR A 419 11.78 -14.54 19.85
N SER A 420 11.29 -15.77 19.74
CA SER A 420 11.37 -16.79 20.78
C SER A 420 12.78 -17.36 20.98
N MET A 421 13.73 -17.08 20.08
CA MET A 421 15.13 -17.46 20.31
C MET A 421 15.73 -16.64 21.46
N GLY A 422 16.55 -17.31 22.29
CA GLY A 422 17.37 -16.62 23.28
C GLY A 422 18.37 -15.66 22.63
N ALA A 423 18.96 -14.76 23.42
CA ALA A 423 19.90 -13.76 22.93
C ALA A 423 21.05 -14.41 22.13
N ARG A 424 21.39 -13.79 20.99
CA ARG A 424 22.47 -14.17 20.08
C ARG A 424 23.17 -12.93 19.57
N PHE A 425 24.46 -13.07 19.28
CA PHE A 425 25.29 -11.99 18.76
C PHE A 425 25.70 -12.34 17.33
N TYR A 426 25.66 -11.34 16.46
CA TYR A 426 25.97 -11.48 15.04
C TYR A 426 27.02 -10.46 14.63
N ARG A 427 27.93 -10.87 13.75
CA ARG A 427 28.92 -9.96 13.14
C ARG A 427 29.18 -10.33 11.69
N LEU A 428 29.54 -9.33 10.90
CA LEU A 428 30.12 -9.52 9.58
C LEU A 428 31.64 -9.47 9.69
N THR A 429 32.30 -10.43 9.05
CA THR A 429 33.76 -10.46 8.95
C THR A 429 34.17 -10.53 7.49
N HIS A 430 35.19 -9.79 7.13
CA HIS A 430 35.91 -9.95 5.87
C HIS A 430 37.30 -10.54 6.19
N PRO A 431 37.79 -11.52 5.42
CA PRO A 431 39.14 -12.07 5.54
C PRO A 431 40.24 -11.03 5.49
#